data_AF-A0A1X0YG76-F1
#
_entry.id   AF-A0A1X0YG76-F1
#
_cell.length_a   1.000
_cell.length_b   1.000
_cell.length_c   1.000
_cell.angle_alpha   90.00
_cell.angle_beta   90.00
_cell.angle_gamma   90.00
#
_symmetry.space_group_name_H-M   'P 1'
#
loop_
_entity.id
_entity.type
_entity.pdbx_description
1 polymer ?
#
loop_
_entity_poly.entity_id
_entity_poly.type
_entity_poly.pdbx_seq_one_letter_code
_entity_poly.pdbx_strand_id
1 'polypeptide(L)'
;MGDHGTRGLAEHLAGLPHFHVVAQNRNNEIVYSDGLTWPGAEGFATDLISPPPGAPVPEVELDAVWIVEADPRWCPLAHGDDTAAPDEEAAAEYLGRLTQAPPYWSALP
;
A
#
# COMPACT_ATOMS: atom_id res chain seq x y z
N MET A 1 -20.94 -25.54 8.58
CA MET A 1 -19.53 -25.80 8.20
C MET A 1 -19.00 -24.57 7.47
N GLY A 2 -18.48 -23.56 8.18
CA GLY A 2 -18.07 -22.32 7.49
C GLY A 2 -17.15 -21.37 8.27
N ASP A 3 -16.57 -21.78 9.40
CA ASP A 3 -15.90 -20.82 10.31
C ASP A 3 -14.43 -21.18 10.61
N HIS A 4 -14.03 -22.44 10.35
CA HIS A 4 -12.65 -22.87 10.60
C HIS A 4 -11.66 -22.47 9.48
N GLY A 5 -12.14 -22.33 8.24
CA GLY A 5 -11.29 -21.98 7.09
C GLY A 5 -10.95 -20.49 7.04
N THR A 6 -11.91 -19.63 7.37
CA THR A 6 -11.77 -18.16 7.41
C THR A 6 -10.84 -17.72 8.52
N ARG A 7 -10.92 -18.34 9.70
CA ARG A 7 -10.01 -18.03 10.81
C ARG A 7 -8.57 -18.45 10.55
N GLY A 8 -8.36 -19.64 9.97
CA GLY A 8 -7.03 -20.10 9.58
C GLY A 8 -6.40 -19.24 8.48
N LEU A 9 -7.21 -18.77 7.53
CA LEU A 9 -6.78 -17.81 6.52
C LEU A 9 -6.44 -16.45 7.14
N ALA A 10 -7.27 -15.92 8.03
CA ALA A 10 -7.00 -14.64 8.69
C ALA A 10 -5.72 -14.67 9.55
N GLU A 11 -5.52 -15.73 10.34
CA GLU A 11 -4.30 -15.91 11.14
C GLU A 11 -3.06 -16.10 10.26
N HIS A 12 -3.19 -16.78 9.11
CA HIS A 12 -2.11 -16.92 8.14
C HIS A 12 -1.76 -15.58 7.48
N LEU A 13 -2.74 -14.83 6.99
CA LEU A 13 -2.54 -13.52 6.37
C LEU A 13 -1.93 -12.52 7.35
N ALA A 14 -2.38 -12.53 8.61
CA ALA A 14 -1.81 -11.70 9.67
C ALA A 14 -0.32 -12.00 9.97
N GLY A 15 0.16 -13.21 9.61
CA GLY A 15 1.55 -13.61 9.76
C GLY A 15 2.45 -13.28 8.56
N LEU A 16 1.89 -12.78 7.46
CA LEU A 16 2.64 -12.39 6.26
C LEU A 16 3.17 -10.96 6.40
N PRO A 17 4.26 -10.61 5.69
CA PRO A 17 4.66 -9.22 5.55
C PRO A 17 3.55 -8.44 4.84
N HIS A 18 3.17 -7.32 5.45
CA HIS A 18 2.17 -6.41 4.92
C HIS A 18 2.88 -5.21 4.31
N PHE A 19 2.35 -4.73 3.19
CA PHE A 19 2.94 -3.65 2.44
C PHE A 19 1.93 -2.55 2.18
N HIS A 20 2.41 -1.32 2.23
CA HIS A 20 1.69 -0.16 1.79
C HIS A 20 2.28 0.34 0.48
N VAL A 21 1.42 0.63 -0.49
CA VAL A 21 1.85 1.28 -1.73
C VAL A 21 1.45 2.74 -1.67
N VAL A 22 2.40 3.59 -2.01
CA VAL A 22 2.20 5.03 -2.20
C VAL A 22 2.73 5.36 -3.58
N ALA A 23 1.96 6.09 -4.37
CA ALA A 23 2.35 6.52 -5.68
C ALA A 23 2.08 8.01 -5.87
N GLN A 24 2.94 8.65 -6.64
CA GLN A 24 2.77 10.03 -7.07
C GLN A 24 2.42 10.03 -8.55
N ASN A 25 1.35 10.72 -8.91
CA ASN A 25 0.97 10.92 -10.32
C ASN A 25 1.60 12.20 -10.90
N ARG A 26 1.47 12.38 -12.21
CA ARG A 26 1.98 13.58 -12.92
C ARG A 26 1.37 14.91 -12.51
N ASN A 27 0.23 14.89 -11.81
CA ASN A 27 -0.37 16.10 -11.24
C ASN A 27 0.23 16.45 -9.87
N ASN A 28 1.27 15.72 -9.43
CA ASN A 28 1.86 15.84 -8.10
C ASN A 28 0.87 15.48 -6.97
N GLU A 29 -0.13 14.65 -7.28
CA GLU A 29 -1.05 14.11 -6.29
C GLU A 29 -0.48 12.79 -5.75
N ILE A 30 -0.61 12.61 -4.43
CA ILE A 30 -0.23 11.38 -3.75
C ILE A 30 -1.46 10.50 -3.62
N VAL A 31 -1.38 9.29 -4.17
CA VAL A 31 -2.38 8.24 -4.02
C VAL A 31 -1.74 7.08 -3.27
N TYR A 32 -2.49 6.43 -2.39
CA TYR A 32 -1.99 5.32 -1.59
C TYR A 32 -3.06 4.23 -1.48
N SER A 33 -2.65 3.00 -1.23
CA SER A 33 -3.58 1.88 -1.06
C SER A 33 -4.51 2.12 0.14
N ASP A 34 -5.79 1.77 0.00
CA ASP A 34 -6.79 1.86 1.08
C ASP A 34 -6.60 0.73 2.11
N GLY A 35 -5.43 0.75 2.76
CA GLY A 35 -4.95 -0.27 3.68
C GLY A 35 -3.73 -1.05 3.16
N LEU A 36 -3.43 -2.13 3.87
CA LEU A 36 -2.25 -2.95 3.63
C LEU A 36 -2.56 -4.10 2.68
N THR A 37 -1.63 -4.35 1.76
CA THR A 37 -1.67 -5.49 0.85
C THR A 37 -0.59 -6.51 1.22
N TRP A 38 -0.77 -7.76 0.83
CA TRP A 38 0.22 -8.83 0.98
C TRP A 38 0.56 -9.43 -0.39
N PRO A 39 1.73 -10.08 -0.55
CA PRO A 39 2.06 -10.78 -1.79
C PRO A 39 1.02 -11.85 -2.13
N GLY A 40 0.41 -11.75 -3.32
CA GLY A 40 -0.65 -12.65 -3.78
C GLY A 40 -2.09 -12.19 -3.54
N ALA A 41 -2.30 -10.98 -2.98
CA ALA A 41 -3.59 -10.29 -3.05
C ALA A 41 -3.94 -9.89 -4.51
N GLU A 42 -5.19 -9.51 -4.77
CA GLU A 42 -5.62 -9.03 -6.10
C GLU A 42 -5.74 -7.50 -6.11
N GLY A 43 -5.45 -6.87 -7.25
CA GLY A 43 -5.65 -5.44 -7.47
C GLY A 43 -4.37 -4.61 -7.60
N PHE A 44 -4.56 -3.31 -7.86
CA PHE A 44 -3.51 -2.37 -8.27
C PHE A 44 -2.29 -2.31 -7.35
N ALA A 45 -2.51 -2.29 -6.03
CA ALA A 45 -1.41 -2.27 -5.06
C ALA A 45 -0.58 -3.56 -5.13
N THR A 46 -1.23 -4.71 -5.32
CA THR A 46 -0.54 -5.99 -5.45
C THR A 46 0.22 -6.10 -6.75
N ASP A 47 -0.34 -5.60 -7.85
CA ASP A 47 0.35 -5.57 -9.15
C ASP A 47 1.63 -4.72 -9.09
N LEU A 48 1.70 -3.72 -8.21
CA LEU A 48 2.91 -2.93 -7.99
C LEU A 48 3.92 -3.64 -7.09
N ILE A 49 3.48 -4.44 -6.12
CA ILE A 49 4.33 -5.16 -5.17
C ILE A 49 4.88 -6.46 -5.73
N SER A 50 4.11 -7.16 -6.56
CA SER A 50 4.50 -8.40 -7.19
C SER A 50 3.90 -8.46 -8.59
N PRO A 51 4.40 -7.63 -9.52
CA PRO A 51 3.88 -7.60 -10.87
C PRO A 51 3.98 -9.00 -11.50
N PRO A 52 2.88 -9.52 -12.08
CA PRO A 52 2.94 -10.75 -12.86
C PRO A 52 4.00 -10.63 -13.95
N PRO A 53 4.71 -11.72 -14.31
CA PRO A 53 5.67 -11.68 -15.41
C PRO A 53 5.01 -11.18 -16.71
N GLY A 54 5.52 -10.07 -17.25
CA GLY A 54 4.97 -9.45 -18.46
C GLY A 54 3.71 -8.60 -18.26
N ALA A 55 3.31 -8.33 -17.01
CA ALA A 55 2.22 -7.40 -16.72
C ALA A 55 2.58 -6.01 -17.27
N PRO A 56 1.66 -5.36 -18.00
CA PRO A 56 1.83 -3.97 -18.36
C PRO A 56 1.91 -3.15 -17.07
N VAL A 57 2.90 -2.26 -16.98
CA VAL A 57 2.88 -1.22 -15.93
C VAL A 57 1.56 -0.46 -16.12
N PRO A 58 0.74 -0.30 -15.08
CA PRO A 58 -0.57 0.31 -15.23
C PRO A 58 -0.45 1.65 -15.98
N GLU A 59 -1.36 1.90 -16.92
CA GLU A 59 -1.46 3.16 -17.69
C GLU A 59 -1.91 4.36 -16.81
N VAL A 60 -1.63 4.30 -15.52
CA VAL A 60 -1.70 5.48 -14.64
C VAL A 60 -0.35 6.16 -14.81
N GLU A 61 -0.36 7.40 -15.30
CA GLU A 61 0.87 8.15 -15.46
C GLU A 61 1.46 8.50 -14.08
N LEU A 62 2.31 7.62 -13.58
CA LEU A 62 3.01 7.73 -12.30
C LEU A 62 4.41 8.32 -12.51
N ASP A 63 4.80 9.21 -11.60
CA ASP A 63 6.15 9.76 -11.54
C ASP A 63 7.04 9.02 -10.53
N ALA A 64 6.45 8.49 -9.46
CA ALA A 64 7.17 7.74 -8.44
C ALA A 64 6.27 6.75 -7.69
N VAL A 65 6.87 5.66 -7.20
CA VAL A 65 6.21 4.64 -6.38
C VAL A 65 7.10 4.29 -5.19
N TRP A 66 6.52 4.28 -3.99
CA TRP A 66 7.10 3.76 -2.76
C TRP A 66 6.33 2.51 -2.33
N ILE A 67 7.09 1.46 -2.01
CA ILE A 67 6.57 0.22 -1.46
C ILE A 67 7.21 0.04 -0.10
N VAL A 68 6.39 0.00 0.93
CA VAL A 68 6.85 0.03 2.33
C VAL A 68 6.31 -1.18 3.04
N GLU A 69 7.18 -1.98 3.64
CA GLU A 69 6.73 -2.98 4.60
C GLU A 69 6.23 -2.27 5.85
N ALA A 70 5.02 -2.60 6.30
CA ALA A 70 4.35 -1.91 7.38
C ALA A 70 3.69 -2.93 8.32
N ASP A 71 3.82 -2.71 9.63
CA ASP A 71 3.07 -3.49 10.61
C ASP A 71 1.64 -2.92 10.70
N PRO A 72 0.59 -3.72 10.47
CA PRO A 72 -0.81 -3.28 10.53
C PRO A 72 -1.20 -2.63 11.86
N ARG A 73 -0.48 -2.92 12.94
CA ARG A 73 -0.75 -2.34 14.27
C ARG A 73 -0.24 -0.91 14.44
N TRP A 74 0.70 -0.49 13.58
CA TRP A 74 1.42 0.77 13.72
C TRP A 74 1.38 1.64 12.47
N CYS A 75 0.79 1.15 11.37
CA CYS A 75 0.65 1.90 10.14
C CYS A 75 -0.53 2.88 10.25
N PRO A 76 -0.29 4.21 10.22
CA PRO A 76 -1.37 5.20 10.34
C PRO A 76 -2.33 5.19 9.14
N LEU A 77 -1.95 4.52 8.04
CA LEU A 77 -2.76 4.37 6.83
C LEU A 77 -3.56 3.05 6.80
N ALA A 78 -3.43 2.19 7.81
CA ALA A 78 -4.12 0.90 7.87
C ALA A 78 -5.51 0.99 8.56
N HIS A 79 -5.96 2.19 8.90
CA HIS A 79 -7.30 2.44 9.40
C HIS A 79 -8.23 2.59 8.18
N GLY A 80 -9.22 1.70 8.03
CA GLY A 80 -10.24 1.86 6.98
C GLY A 80 -11.07 3.15 7.17
N ASP A 81 -12.12 3.33 6.36
CA ASP A 81 -13.00 4.53 6.24
C ASP A 81 -13.46 5.26 7.53
N ASP A 82 -13.20 4.72 8.72
CA ASP A 82 -13.57 5.27 10.03
C ASP A 82 -12.38 6.03 10.69
N THR A 83 -11.67 6.87 9.92
CA THR A 83 -10.57 7.71 10.44
C THR A 83 -11.11 8.95 11.16
N ALA A 84 -10.69 9.17 12.40
CA ALA A 84 -10.95 10.43 13.10
C ALA A 84 -10.01 11.52 12.58
N ALA A 85 -10.37 12.80 12.70
CA ALA A 85 -9.53 13.93 12.23
C ALA A 85 -8.05 13.92 12.70
N PRO A 86 -7.69 13.44 13.90
CA PRO A 86 -6.28 13.28 14.30
C PRO A 86 -5.49 12.27 13.45
N ASP A 87 -6.18 11.30 12.86
CA ASP A 87 -5.59 10.24 12.05
C ASP A 87 -5.24 10.75 10.65
N GLU A 88 -5.98 11.74 10.13
CA GLU A 88 -5.67 12.42 8.84
C GLU A 88 -4.36 13.22 8.92
N GLU A 89 -4.11 13.93 10.02
CA GLU A 89 -2.87 14.69 10.22
C GLU A 89 -1.66 13.75 10.35
N ALA A 90 -1.83 12.65 11.09
CA ALA A 90 -0.81 11.60 11.22
C ALA A 90 -0.52 10.91 9.87
N ALA A 91 -1.55 10.65 9.06
CA ALA A 91 -1.42 10.11 7.71
C ALA A 91 -0.66 11.08 6.80
N ALA A 92 -1.01 12.37 6.80
CA ALA A 92 -0.34 13.39 6.00
C ALA A 92 1.13 13.56 6.40
N GLU A 93 1.44 13.60 7.70
CA GLU A 93 2.82 13.68 8.19
C GLU A 93 3.61 12.42 7.81
N TYR A 94 3.02 11.23 7.96
CA TYR A 94 3.64 9.97 7.56
C TYR A 94 3.96 9.94 6.06
N LEU A 95 3.00 10.32 5.20
CA LEU A 95 3.21 10.40 3.75
C LEU A 95 4.29 11.43 3.39
N GLY A 96 4.29 12.59 4.04
CA GLY A 96 5.29 13.64 3.83
C GLY A 96 6.71 13.20 4.21
N ARG A 97 6.86 12.38 5.25
CA ARG A 97 8.15 11.78 5.62
C ARG A 97 8.54 10.65 4.67
N LEU A 98 7.58 9.83 4.25
CA LEU A 98 7.83 8.70 3.37
C LEU A 98 8.37 9.16 2.00
N THR A 99 7.75 10.18 1.40
CA THR A 99 8.13 10.67 0.07
C THR A 99 9.46 11.44 0.05
N GLN A 100 10.08 11.70 1.20
CA GLN A 100 11.46 12.19 1.29
C GLN A 100 12.49 11.07 1.08
N ALA A 101 12.11 9.81 1.27
CA ALA A 101 12.98 8.67 0.97
C ALA A 101 13.02 8.42 -0.55
N PRO A 102 14.10 7.85 -1.09
CA PRO A 102 14.15 7.43 -2.48
C PRO A 102 12.99 6.48 -2.81
N PRO A 103 12.27 6.67 -3.92
CA PRO A 103 11.20 5.77 -4.32
C PRO A 103 11.77 4.41 -4.72
N TYR A 104 10.93 3.38 -4.60
CA TYR A 104 11.22 2.06 -5.15
C TYR A 104 11.39 2.13 -6.68
N TRP A 105 10.59 2.98 -7.32
CA TRP A 105 10.64 3.23 -8.76
C TRP A 105 10.28 4.70 -9.07
N SER A 106 10.94 5.30 -10.07
CA SER A 106 10.59 6.63 -10.58
C SER A 106 10.67 6.70 -12.10
N ALA A 107 9.86 7.56 -12.70
CA ALA A 107 9.90 7.88 -14.13
C ALA A 107 11.03 8.88 -14.48
N LEU A 108 11.58 9.58 -13.49
CA LEU A 108 12.74 10.44 -13.66
C LEU A 108 14.03 9.59 -13.81
N PRO A 109 14.95 9.98 -14.71
CA PRO A 109 16.21 9.28 -14.96
C PRO A 109 17.23 9.40 -13.81
#